data_AF-A0A3D0US13-F1
#
_entry.id   AF-A0A3D0US13-F1
#
_cell.length_a   1.000
_cell.length_b   1.000
_cell.length_c   1.000
_cell.angle_alpha   90.00
_cell.angle_beta   90.00
_cell.angle_gamma   90.00
#
_symmetry.space_group_name_H-M   'P 1'
#
loop_
_entity.id
_entity.type
_entity.pdbx_description
1 polymer ?
#
loop_
_entity_poly.entity_id
_entity_poly.type
_entity_poly.pdbx_seq_one_letter_code
_entity_poly.pdbx_strand_id
1 'polypeptide(L)'
;MKEKKVSLLNTLQATRQNILAHMQSFEKNLFVKSKTYFLDSIVEYKRKLNSTLKSLSKLKDSKSVSYTLLIENQLSTIERIASSQTFDEMNIHIQRYVYLKKQIE
;
A
#
# COMPACT_ATOMS: atom_id res chain seq x y z
N MET A 1 -34.68 -32.41 24.46
CA MET A 1 -33.27 -32.47 23.98
C MET A 1 -33.07 -31.81 22.62
N LYS A 2 -33.95 -32.05 21.62
CA LYS A 2 -33.80 -31.52 20.26
C LYS A 2 -33.80 -29.98 20.17
N GLU A 3 -34.69 -29.31 20.89
CA GLU A 3 -34.76 -27.83 20.92
C GLU A 3 -33.53 -27.17 21.54
N LYS A 4 -33.02 -27.71 22.65
CA LYS A 4 -31.76 -27.24 23.27
C LYS A 4 -30.57 -27.39 22.30
N LYS A 5 -30.53 -28.48 21.52
CA LYS A 5 -29.50 -28.69 20.49
C LYS A 5 -29.62 -27.67 19.35
N VAL A 6 -30.83 -27.38 18.88
CA VAL A 6 -31.07 -26.37 17.83
C VAL A 6 -30.71 -24.96 18.32
N SER A 7 -31.11 -24.61 19.56
CA SER A 7 -30.75 -23.34 20.18
C SER A 7 -29.23 -23.16 20.29
N LEU A 8 -28.51 -24.20 20.74
CA LEU A 8 -27.05 -24.18 20.79
C LEU A 8 -26.42 -23.98 19.40
N LEU A 9 -26.91 -24.68 18.38
CA LEU A 9 -26.42 -24.53 17.01
C LEU A 9 -26.62 -23.10 16.47
N ASN A 10 -27.78 -22.50 16.74
CA ASN A 10 -28.06 -21.12 16.35
C ASN A 10 -27.11 -20.13 17.04
N THR A 11 -26.83 -20.31 18.33
CA THR A 11 -25.88 -19.47 19.09
C THR A 11 -24.46 -19.61 18.54
N LEU A 12 -24.02 -20.83 18.22
CA LEU A 12 -22.69 -21.06 17.63
C LEU A 12 -22.57 -20.43 16.25
N GLN A 13 -23.62 -20.52 15.41
CA GLN A 13 -23.63 -19.90 14.09
C GLN A 13 -23.59 -18.37 14.18
N ALA A 14 -24.37 -17.76 15.07
CA ALA A 14 -24.33 -16.32 15.30
C ALA A 14 -22.97 -15.86 15.82
N THR A 15 -22.37 -16.62 16.75
CA THR A 15 -21.02 -16.35 17.28
C THR A 15 -19.97 -16.41 16.18
N ARG A 16 -20.03 -17.43 15.32
CA ARG A 16 -19.13 -17.57 14.15
C ARG A 16 -19.26 -16.39 13.20
N GLN A 17 -20.49 -15.97 12.88
CA GLN A 17 -20.71 -14.80 12.01
C GLN A 17 -20.14 -13.53 12.63
N ASN A 18 -20.31 -13.34 13.94
CA ASN A 18 -19.74 -12.20 14.64
C ASN A 18 -18.20 -12.20 14.59
N ILE A 19 -17.56 -13.34 14.83
CA ILE A 19 -16.10 -13.50 14.71
C ILE A 19 -15.63 -13.12 13.30
N LEU A 20 -16.29 -13.65 12.26
CA LEU A 20 -15.92 -13.35 10.87
C LEU A 20 -16.05 -11.86 10.55
N ALA A 21 -17.12 -11.21 11.00
CA ALA A 21 -17.32 -9.77 10.80
C ALA A 21 -16.22 -8.94 11.50
N HIS A 22 -15.87 -9.29 12.74
CA HIS A 22 -14.79 -8.63 13.48
C HIS A 22 -13.41 -8.84 12.83
N MET A 23 -13.12 -10.04 12.32
CA MET A 23 -11.89 -10.32 11.59
C MET A 23 -11.78 -9.47 10.32
N GLN A 24 -12.84 -9.40 9.52
CA GLN A 24 -12.86 -8.57 8.30
C GLN A 24 -12.65 -7.08 8.62
N SER A 25 -13.28 -6.59 9.69
CA SER A 25 -13.07 -5.21 10.15
C SER A 25 -11.63 -4.97 10.61
N PHE A 26 -11.07 -5.91 11.37
CA PHE A 26 -9.68 -5.84 11.83
C PHE A 26 -8.68 -5.81 10.67
N GLU A 27 -8.81 -6.73 9.70
CA GLU A 27 -7.94 -6.79 8.52
C GLU A 27 -7.99 -5.49 7.71
N LYS A 28 -9.21 -4.96 7.48
CA LYS A 28 -9.39 -3.67 6.80
C LYS A 28 -8.72 -2.52 7.56
N ASN A 29 -8.89 -2.47 8.88
CA ASN A 29 -8.28 -1.42 9.71
C ASN A 29 -6.76 -1.53 9.74
N LEU A 30 -6.23 -2.75 9.82
CA LEU A 30 -4.80 -3.02 9.77
C LEU A 30 -4.21 -2.58 8.43
N PHE A 31 -4.90 -2.88 7.32
CA PHE A 31 -4.52 -2.45 5.98
C PHE A 31 -4.44 -0.94 5.87
N VAL A 32 -5.53 -0.24 6.22
CA VAL A 32 -5.59 1.23 6.13
C VAL A 32 -4.48 1.87 6.96
N LYS A 33 -4.30 1.43 8.21
CA LYS A 33 -3.25 1.97 9.09
C LYS A 33 -1.85 1.71 8.53
N SER A 34 -1.56 0.48 8.10
CA SER A 34 -0.25 0.11 7.56
C SER A 34 0.09 0.93 6.31
N LYS A 35 -0.88 1.13 5.43
CA LYS A 35 -0.74 1.99 4.24
C LYS A 35 -0.43 3.43 4.62
N THR A 36 -1.18 4.02 5.55
CA THR A 36 -0.94 5.38 6.04
C THR A 36 0.45 5.52 6.64
N TYR A 37 0.84 4.65 7.56
CA TYR A 37 2.18 4.68 8.18
C TYR A 37 3.30 4.61 7.15
N PHE A 38 3.18 3.73 6.16
CA PHE A 38 4.18 3.63 5.11
C PHE A 38 4.25 4.92 4.28
N LEU A 39 3.12 5.45 3.82
CA LEU A 39 3.08 6.68 3.02
C LEU A 39 3.67 7.88 3.78
N ASP A 40 3.32 8.02 5.06
CA ASP A 40 3.84 9.07 5.92
C ASP A 40 5.37 8.97 6.05
N SER A 41 5.91 7.75 6.19
CA SER A 41 7.35 7.52 6.28
C SER A 41 8.14 7.92 5.03
N ILE A 42 7.49 8.02 3.87
CA ILE A 42 8.13 8.34 2.59
C ILE A 42 7.79 9.74 2.06
N VAL A 43 7.05 10.58 2.80
CA VAL A 43 6.64 11.93 2.38
C VAL A 43 7.84 12.79 1.99
N GLU A 44 8.87 12.81 2.84
CA GLU A 44 10.09 13.60 2.58
C GLU A 44 10.82 13.13 1.33
N TYR A 45 10.89 11.81 1.12
CA TYR A 45 11.48 11.23 -0.07
C TYR A 45 10.69 11.58 -1.33
N LYS A 46 9.36 11.49 -1.29
CA LYS A 46 8.49 11.95 -2.40
C LYS A 46 8.71 13.43 -2.72
N ARG A 47 8.89 14.28 -1.71
CA ARG A 47 9.18 15.71 -1.90
C ARG A 47 10.53 15.93 -2.59
N LYS A 48 11.57 15.20 -2.16
CA LYS A 48 12.89 15.23 -2.79
C LYS A 48 12.82 14.84 -4.26
N LEU A 49 12.18 13.71 -4.60
CA LEU A 49 12.01 13.26 -5.98
C LEU A 49 11.33 14.30 -6.87
N ASN A 50 10.25 14.93 -6.40
CA ASN A 50 9.57 16.00 -7.14
C ASN A 50 10.48 17.22 -7.38
N SER A 51 11.31 17.58 -6.40
CA SER A 51 12.29 18.65 -6.56
C SER A 51 13.36 18.28 -7.58
N THR A 52 13.90 17.06 -7.52
CA THR A 52 14.89 16.55 -8.46
C THR A 52 14.34 16.51 -9.89
N LEU A 53 13.12 16.04 -10.08
CA LEU A 53 12.44 16.00 -11.38
C LEU A 53 12.33 17.41 -12.00
N LYS A 54 11.96 18.41 -11.19
CA LYS A 54 11.91 19.83 -11.62
C LYS A 54 13.27 20.41 -12.01
N SER A 55 14.34 19.94 -11.39
CA SER A 55 15.70 20.36 -11.74
C SER A 55 16.18 19.70 -13.03
N LEU A 56 15.88 18.42 -13.21
CA LEU A 56 16.30 17.64 -14.38
C LEU A 56 15.56 18.03 -15.66
N SER A 57 14.30 18.47 -15.58
CA SER A 57 13.53 18.90 -16.76
C SER A 57 14.15 20.11 -17.48
N LYS A 58 15.09 20.80 -16.84
CA LYS A 58 15.86 21.91 -17.43
C LYS A 58 17.12 21.45 -18.18
N LEU A 59 17.53 20.19 -18.03
CA LEU A 59 18.73 19.60 -18.62
C LEU A 59 18.32 18.66 -19.77
N LYS A 60 18.69 18.97 -21.02
CA LYS A 60 18.32 18.21 -22.22
C LYS A 60 19.43 17.24 -22.70
N ASP A 61 20.12 16.55 -21.80
CA ASP A 61 21.10 15.53 -22.15
C ASP A 61 20.55 14.10 -22.01
N SER A 62 21.06 13.13 -22.75
CA SER A 62 20.48 11.77 -22.79
C SER A 62 20.50 11.05 -21.43
N LYS A 63 21.49 11.36 -20.58
CA LYS A 63 21.58 10.81 -19.21
C LYS A 63 20.51 11.38 -18.30
N SER A 64 20.16 12.67 -18.43
CA SER A 64 19.06 13.25 -17.65
C SER A 64 17.71 12.64 -18.01
N VAL A 65 17.51 12.22 -19.27
CA VAL A 65 16.28 11.56 -19.73
C VAL A 65 16.08 10.22 -19.04
N SER A 66 17.10 9.34 -19.00
CA SER A 66 16.99 8.04 -18.33
C SER A 66 16.76 8.19 -16.82
N TYR A 67 17.43 9.15 -16.18
CA TYR A 67 17.26 9.40 -14.76
C TYR A 67 15.90 10.03 -14.42
N THR A 68 15.38 10.90 -15.31
CA THR A 68 14.02 11.44 -15.23
C THR A 68 12.98 10.32 -15.26
N LEU A 69 13.10 9.38 -16.20
CA LEU A 69 12.21 8.23 -16.29
C LEU A 69 12.25 7.35 -15.02
N LEU A 70 13.41 7.16 -14.40
CA LEU A 70 13.51 6.42 -13.14
C LEU A 70 12.75 7.13 -12.00
N ILE A 71 12.88 8.44 -11.90
CA ILE A 71 12.18 9.26 -10.89
C ILE A 71 10.66 9.24 -11.13
N GLU A 72 10.21 9.41 -12.37
CA GLU A 72 8.79 9.35 -12.74
C GLU A 72 8.19 7.98 -12.41
N ASN A 73 8.90 6.90 -12.74
CA ASN A 73 8.49 5.54 -12.38
C ASN A 73 8.40 5.34 -10.87
N GLN A 74 9.32 5.93 -10.11
CA GLN A 74 9.30 5.85 -8.66
C GLN A 74 8.12 6.63 -8.06
N LEU A 75 7.85 7.84 -8.55
CA LEU A 75 6.68 8.63 -8.15
C LEU A 75 5.36 7.92 -8.48
N SER A 76 5.24 7.36 -9.68
CA SER A 76 4.08 6.55 -10.08
C SER A 76 3.89 5.33 -9.18
N THR A 77 4.99 4.67 -8.79
CA THR A 77 4.93 3.54 -7.85
C THR A 77 4.39 3.96 -6.48
N ILE A 78 4.80 5.13 -5.97
CA ILE A 78 4.26 5.69 -4.71
C ILE A 78 2.75 5.95 -4.82
N GLU A 79 2.28 6.46 -5.96
CA GLU A 79 0.85 6.68 -6.20
C GLU A 79 0.07 5.36 -6.24
N ARG A 80 0.64 4.31 -6.84
CA ARG A 80 0.04 2.97 -6.86
C ARG A 80 -0.06 2.34 -5.47
N ILE A 81 0.93 2.57 -4.60
CA ILE A 81 0.85 2.17 -3.18
C ILE A 81 -0.34 2.87 -2.52
N ALA A 82 -0.53 4.17 -2.75
CA ALA A 82 -1.63 4.92 -2.17
C ALA A 82 -3.00 4.43 -2.66
N SER A 83 -3.12 4.09 -3.94
CA SER A 83 -4.36 3.59 -4.55
C SER A 83 -4.63 2.10 -4.33
N SER A 84 -3.70 1.34 -3.76
CA SER A 84 -3.86 -0.10 -3.49
C SER A 84 -5.08 -0.36 -2.60
N GLN A 85 -5.83 -1.42 -2.93
CA GLN A 85 -7.03 -1.83 -2.20
C GLN A 85 -6.81 -3.06 -1.33
N THR A 86 -5.74 -3.82 -1.59
CA THR A 86 -5.39 -5.02 -0.84
C THR A 86 -3.92 -4.99 -0.37
N PHE A 87 -3.61 -5.82 0.63
CA PHE A 87 -2.23 -6.01 1.08
C PHE A 87 -1.32 -6.55 -0.03
N ASP A 88 -1.83 -7.47 -0.86
CA ASP A 88 -1.04 -8.10 -1.92
C ASP A 88 -0.64 -7.08 -3.00
N GLU A 89 -1.59 -6.26 -3.45
CA GLU A 89 -1.31 -5.13 -4.36
C GLU A 89 -0.30 -4.17 -3.76
N MET A 90 -0.50 -3.77 -2.51
CA MET A 90 0.39 -2.85 -1.80
C MET A 90 1.81 -3.43 -1.70
N ASN A 91 1.95 -4.72 -1.36
CA ASN A 91 3.23 -5.40 -1.21
C ASN A 91 4.00 -5.49 -2.54
N ILE A 92 3.32 -5.80 -3.65
CA ILE A 92 3.93 -5.79 -4.99
C ILE A 92 4.51 -4.40 -5.29
N HIS A 93 3.76 -3.33 -4.99
CA HIS A 93 4.22 -1.98 -5.23
C HIS A 93 5.33 -1.53 -4.27
N ILE A 94 5.33 -1.98 -3.01
CA ILE A 94 6.44 -1.74 -2.07
C ILE A 94 7.73 -2.41 -2.58
N GLN A 95 7.66 -3.66 -3.05
CA GLN A 95 8.84 -4.33 -3.62
C GLN A 95 9.41 -3.55 -4.81
N ARG A 96 8.53 -3.05 -5.69
CA ARG A 96 8.94 -2.19 -6.81
C ARG A 96 9.54 -0.88 -6.32
N TYR A 97 8.96 -0.26 -5.30
CA TYR A 97 9.47 0.96 -4.68
C TYR A 97 10.89 0.78 -4.12
N VAL A 98 11.14 -0.32 -3.40
CA VAL A 98 12.46 -0.64 -2.84
C VAL A 98 13.48 -0.87 -3.96
N TYR A 99 13.10 -1.60 -5.00
CA TYR A 99 13.96 -1.83 -6.16
C TYR A 99 14.36 -0.51 -6.83
N LEU A 100 13.37 0.33 -7.19
CA LEU A 100 13.62 1.61 -7.86
C LEU A 100 14.40 2.59 -6.98
N LYS A 101 14.16 2.59 -5.67
CA LYS A 101 14.94 3.42 -4.73
C LYS A 101 16.44 3.11 -4.81
N LYS A 102 16.82 1.82 -4.85
CA LYS A 102 18.22 1.38 -5.01
C LYS A 102 18.84 1.69 -6.38
N GLN A 103 18.04 2.02 -7.39
CA GLN A 103 18.54 2.44 -8.70
C GLN A 103 18.74 3.97 -8.77
N ILE A 104 18.12 4.71 -7.85
CA ILE A 104 18.18 6.17 -7.77
C ILE A 104 19.26 6.62 -6.77
N GLU A 105 19.35 5.94 -5.62
CA GLU A 105 20.35 6.12 -4.56
C GLU A 105 21.53 5.16 -4.74
#